data_AF-L0WE13-F1
#
_entry.id   AF-L0WE13-F1
#
_cell.length_a   1.000
_cell.length_b   1.000
_cell.length_c   1.000
_cell.angle_alpha   90.00
_cell.angle_beta   90.00
_cell.angle_gamma   90.00
#
_symmetry.space_group_name_H-M   'P 1'
#
loop_
_entity.id
_entity.type
_entity.pdbx_description
1 polymer ?
#
loop_
_entity_poly.entity_id
_entity_poly.type
_entity_poly.pdbx_seq_one_letter_code
_entity_poly.pdbx_strand_id
1 'polypeptide(L)' 'MIGSALAWGKTGYTIIEEGELNRQTWALDVHHYLIARPNGQPVAGTYTLEEAKARIEALEAGE' A
#
# COMPACT_ATOMS: atom_id res chain seq x y z
N MET A 1 8.97 8.87 -0.73
CA MET A 1 7.88 9.84 -1.04
C MET A 1 6.60 9.04 -1.15
N ILE A 2 5.49 9.54 -0.59
CA ILE A 2 4.18 8.89 -0.77
C ILE A 2 3.51 9.46 -2.02
N GLY A 3 3.12 8.56 -2.92
CA GLY A 3 2.42 8.89 -4.16
C GLY A 3 0.92 8.93 -3.99
N SER A 4 0.29 7.82 -4.35
CA SER A 4 -1.14 7.60 -4.19
C SER A 4 -1.45 6.64 -3.04
N ALA A 5 -2.72 6.66 -2.62
CA ALA A 5 -3.29 5.74 -1.66
C ALA A 5 -4.56 5.12 -2.27
N LEU A 6 -4.66 3.79 -2.21
CA LEU A 6 -5.76 3.00 -2.73
C LEU A 6 -6.48 2.30 -1.57
N ALA A 7 -7.78 2.55 -1.41
CA ALA A 7 -8.60 1.76 -0.49
C ALA A 7 -8.77 0.33 -1.03
N TRP A 8 -8.58 -0.68 -0.17
CA TRP A 8 -8.75 -2.08 -0.52
C TRP A 8 -9.35 -2.88 0.64
N GLY A 9 -9.99 -4.01 0.30
CA GLY A 9 -10.74 -4.82 1.26
C GLY A 9 -12.11 -4.22 1.62
N LYS A 10 -12.75 -4.81 2.63
CA LYS A 10 -14.08 -4.43 3.12
C LYS A 10 -14.06 -3.61 4.40
N THR A 11 -12.96 -3.67 5.15
CA THR A 11 -12.84 -3.11 6.50
C THR A 11 -12.11 -1.75 6.52
N GLY A 12 -11.65 -1.26 5.38
CA GLY A 12 -11.05 0.07 5.24
C GLY A 12 -9.51 0.08 5.28
N TYR A 13 -8.86 -1.00 4.86
CA TYR A 13 -7.42 -1.00 4.64
C TYR A 13 -7.04 -0.07 3.47
N THR A 14 -5.82 0.47 3.54
CA THR A 14 -5.29 1.35 2.50
C THR A 14 -3.92 0.85 2.05
N ILE A 15 -3.74 0.71 0.74
CA ILE A 15 -2.47 0.42 0.08
C ILE A 15 -1.84 1.75 -0.32
N ILE A 16 -0.58 1.97 0.04
CA ILE A 16 0.10 3.26 -0.16
C ILE A 16 1.32 3.05 -1.07
N GLU A 17 1.44 3.84 -2.11
CA GLU A 17 2.63 3.86 -2.97
C GLU A 17 3.79 4.56 -2.27
N GLU A 18 4.91 3.87 -2.13
CA GLU A 18 6.16 4.46 -1.70
C GLU A 18 7.23 4.33 -2.79
N GLY A 19 7.86 5.47 -3.09
CA GLY A 19 8.88 5.54 -4.12
C GLY A 19 9.66 6.84 -4.10
N GLU A 20 10.31 7.12 -5.21
CA GLU A 20 11.15 8.30 -5.41
C GLU A 20 10.68 9.13 -6.60
N LEU A 21 10.82 10.45 -6.50
CA LEU A 21 10.52 11.34 -7.61
C LEU A 21 11.61 11.22 -8.67
N ASN A 22 11.23 10.78 -9.86
CA ASN A 22 12.10 10.80 -11.02
C ASN A 22 12.28 12.25 -11.49
N ARG A 23 13.49 12.81 -11.36
CA ARG A 23 13.75 14.22 -11.67
C ARG A 23 13.80 14.53 -13.17
N GLN A 24 13.83 13.50 -14.03
CA GLN A 24 13.82 13.67 -15.48
C GLN A 24 12.40 13.68 -16.04
N THR A 25 11.55 12.77 -15.55
CA THR A 25 10.17 12.62 -16.02
C THR A 25 9.15 13.33 -15.14
N TRP A 26 9.54 13.74 -13.93
CA TRP A 26 8.68 14.28 -12.87
C TRP A 26 7.59 13.31 -12.39
N ALA A 27 7.67 12.05 -12.81
CA ALA A 27 6.81 10.99 -12.33
C ALA A 27 7.35 10.41 -11.02
N LEU A 28 6.46 9.75 -10.26
CA LEU A 28 6.88 8.93 -9.14
C LEU A 28 7.28 7.55 -9.66
N ASP A 29 8.52 7.14 -9.40
CA ASP A 29 8.97 5.77 -9.59
C ASP A 29 8.60 4.99 -8.33
N VAL A 30 7.55 4.17 -8.42
CA VAL A 30 7.05 3.35 -7.31
C VAL A 30 8.00 2.17 -7.11
N HIS A 31 8.54 2.03 -5.91
CA HIS A 31 9.43 0.92 -5.56
C HIS A 31 8.67 -0.23 -4.91
N HIS A 32 7.74 0.10 -4.02
CA HIS A 32 6.95 -0.87 -3.28
C HIS A 32 5.68 -0.21 -2.72
N TYR A 33 4.84 -1.05 -2.14
CA TYR A 33 3.59 -0.67 -1.53
C TYR A 33 3.63 -0.97 -0.03
N LEU A 34 3.04 -0.07 0.74
CA LEU A 34 2.82 -0.22 2.17
C LEU A 34 1.32 -0.47 2.41
N ILE A 35 0.98 -1.03 3.58
CA ILE A 35 -0.41 -1.24 3.97
C ILE A 35 -0.66 -0.48 5.27
N ALA A 36 -1.74 0.28 5.32
CA ALA A 36 -2.28 0.89 6.53
C ALA A 36 -3.59 0.20 6.93
N ARG A 37 -3.72 -0.08 8.22
CA ARG A 37 -4.94 -0.58 8.86
C ARG A 37 -6.01 0.53 8.88
N PRO A 38 -7.30 0.17 9.09
CA PRO A 38 -8.38 1.17 9.18
C PRO A 38 -8.17 2.23 10.27
N ASN A 39 -7.39 1.90 11.31
CA ASN A 39 -7.01 2.82 12.38
C ASN A 39 -5.75 3.67 12.06
N GLY A 40 -5.27 3.64 10.81
CA GLY A 40 -4.09 4.38 10.36
C GLY A 40 -2.74 3.77 10.74
N GLN A 41 -2.71 2.64 11.47
CA GLN A 41 -1.45 1.99 11.84
C GLN A 41 -0.86 1.21 10.66
N PRO A 42 0.46 1.26 10.46
CA PRO A 42 1.10 0.49 9.40
C PRO A 42 1.06 -1.01 9.70
N VAL A 43 0.86 -1.81 8.66
CA VAL A 43 1.18 -3.24 8.68
C VAL A 43 2.64 -3.38 8.27
N ALA A 44 3.42 -4.12 9.06
CA ALA A 44 4.84 -4.28 8.83
C ALA A 44 5.12 -5.06 7.53
N GLY A 45 5.94 -4.47 6.67
CA GLY A 45 6.40 -5.06 5.42
C GLY A 45 6.37 -4.08 4.26
N THR A 46 7.03 -4.46 3.18
CA THR A 46 6.93 -3.83 1.87
C THR A 46 6.45 -4.88 0.89
N TYR A 47 5.59 -4.48 -0.04
CA TYR A 47 4.86 -5.41 -0.90
C TYR A 47 4.88 -4.95 -2.35
N THR A 48 4.69 -5.87 -3.29
CA THR A 48 4.11 -5.52 -4.59
C THR A 48 2.61 -5.22 -4.43
N LEU A 49 1.99 -4.62 -5.46
CA LEU A 49 0.55 -4.31 -5.40
C LEU A 49 -0.30 -5.56 -5.18
N GLU A 50 0.03 -6.65 -5.88
CA GLU A 50 -0.72 -7.90 -5.78
C GLU A 50 -0.51 -8.58 -4.42
N GLU A 51 0.72 -8.56 -3.88
CA GLU A 51 0.98 -9.05 -2.52
C GLU A 51 0.25 -8.22 -1.47
N ALA A 52 0.15 -6.90 -1.64
CA ALA A 52 -0.57 -6.03 -0.71
C ALA A 52 -2.06 -6.36 -0.67
N LYS A 53 -2.70 -6.55 -1.84
CA LYS A 53 -4.11 -6.97 -1.95
C LYS A 53 -4.34 -8.33 -1.30
N ALA A 54 -3.53 -9.33 -1.66
CA ALA A 54 -3.63 -10.67 -1.09
C ALA A 54 -3.40 -10.68 0.42
N ARG A 55 -2.48 -9.83 0.92
CA ARG A 55 -2.22 -9.69 2.35
C ARG A 55 -3.44 -9.12 3.09
N ILE A 56 -4.09 -8.10 2.54
CA ILE A 56 -5.31 -7.52 3.12
C ILE A 56 -6.44 -8.56 3.16
N GLU A 57 -6.65 -9.28 2.06
CA GLU A 57 -7.67 -10.34 1.99
C GLU A 57 -7.42 -11.45 3.03
N ALA A 58 -6.16 -11.83 3.23
CA ALA A 58 -5.78 -12.80 4.26
C ALA A 58 -5.97 -12.27 5.69
N LEU A 59 -5.76 -10.96 5.92
CA LEU A 59 -6.01 -10.32 7.21
C LEU A 59 -7.51 -10.27 7.52
N GLU A 60 -8.35 -9.95 6.53
CA GLU A 60 -9.81 -9.90 6.69
C GLU A 60 -10.44 -11.29 6.82
N ALA A 61 -9.85 -12.32 6.22
CA ALA A 61 -10.35 -13.69 6.36
C ALA A 61 -10.02 -14.34 7.71
N GLY A 62 -9.06 -13.76 8.46
CA GLY A 62 -8.65 -14.23 9.78
C GLY A 62 -9.31 -13.50 10.95
N GLU A 63 -10.15 -12.49 10.68
CA GLU A 63 -11.06 -11.83 11.64
C GLU A 63 -12.42 -12.53 11.68
#